data_AF-A0A6A4S732-F1
#
_entry.id   AF-A0A6A4S732-F1
#
_cell.length_a   1.000
_cell.length_b   1.000
_cell.length_c   1.000
_cell.angle_alpha   90.00
_cell.angle_beta   90.00
_cell.angle_gamma   90.00
#
_symmetry.space_group_name_H-M   'P 1'
#
loop_
_entity.id
_entity.type
_entity.pdbx_description
1 polymer ?
#
loop_
_entity_poly.entity_id
_entity_poly.type
_entity_poly.pdbx_seq_one_letter_code
_entity_poly.pdbx_strand_id
1 'polypeptide(L)'
;MIPRRVVPVIPVSFDCLHDTLLYCSLHDSAAPCPTGYTTNKTVSVWGSGGRIELTVAKFMALQKAVQPDWYQSMADGETWQNNTSRKRELEGVEVFGVVEGGDIPEERVRSARETAKRPVAGFCLDGLQTGSMDQALRTQLIAAVTKELPEEKPRLLQGVGRPDEVLACVEVGVDLFESFFPFQVTERGCALCFSFNISLDPERAVTVFTSIVSVRSKSYGQSDEKRFVGVNTLMSTYLLELNEDERDTAGETQHNGDVSLDDQTRMTSFEMNLKDKRYHDDFRPLVEGCGCYCCKNHQRAYLHHLLVTNELLAGVLLTIHNTAHYQGFFSALREAVAGDKLDILRRRVLRERKE
;
A
#
# COMPACT_ATOMS: atom_id res chain seq x y z
N MET A 1 2.19 -21.15 17.54
CA MET A 1 2.06 -19.81 16.92
C MET A 1 2.66 -19.87 15.53
N ILE A 2 1.92 -19.42 14.51
CA ILE A 2 2.45 -19.18 13.17
C ILE A 2 3.12 -17.80 13.20
N PRO A 3 4.34 -17.60 12.66
CA PRO A 3 4.95 -16.27 12.65
C PRO A 3 4.12 -15.32 11.78
N ARG A 4 3.66 -14.19 12.36
CA ARG A 4 3.01 -13.09 11.63
C ARG A 4 3.99 -12.54 10.58
N ARG A 5 3.52 -12.31 9.35
CA ARG A 5 4.38 -11.96 8.19
C ARG A 5 4.00 -10.60 7.63
N VAL A 6 4.84 -9.59 7.88
CA VAL A 6 4.61 -8.21 7.41
C VAL A 6 5.30 -7.95 6.07
N VAL A 7 4.57 -7.59 5.02
CA VAL A 7 5.07 -7.52 3.62
C VAL A 7 4.54 -6.28 2.88
N PRO A 8 5.39 -5.53 2.14
CA PRO A 8 4.97 -4.42 1.28
C PRO A 8 4.55 -4.86 -0.14
N VAL A 9 3.69 -4.06 -0.78
CA VAL A 9 3.03 -4.30 -2.09
C VAL A 9 3.50 -3.25 -3.12
N ILE A 10 4.12 -3.66 -4.25
CA ILE A 10 4.82 -2.87 -5.30
C ILE A 10 4.27 -3.17 -6.73
N PRO A 11 3.87 -2.17 -7.57
CA PRO A 11 3.12 -2.34 -8.83
C PRO A 11 3.90 -2.55 -10.15
N VAL A 12 3.52 -3.52 -11.01
CA VAL A 12 3.79 -3.64 -12.47
C VAL A 12 2.83 -4.59 -13.23
N SER A 13 2.31 -4.19 -14.40
CA SER A 13 1.56 -5.04 -15.35
C SER A 13 1.71 -4.46 -16.77
N PHE A 14 1.76 -5.20 -17.89
CA PHE A 14 1.81 -6.65 -18.24
C PHE A 14 2.96 -6.78 -19.29
N ASP A 15 3.72 -7.86 -19.49
CA ASP A 15 3.43 -9.14 -20.17
C ASP A 15 4.49 -10.21 -19.81
N CYS A 16 5.46 -9.86 -18.95
CA CYS A 16 6.72 -10.59 -18.75
C CYS A 16 6.95 -11.04 -17.29
N LEU A 17 5.90 -11.12 -16.48
CA LEU A 17 5.98 -11.30 -15.02
C LEU A 17 5.13 -12.48 -14.50
N HIS A 18 5.06 -13.59 -15.24
CA HIS A 18 4.23 -14.76 -14.91
C HIS A 18 4.50 -15.39 -13.52
N ASP A 19 5.67 -15.14 -12.93
CA ASP A 19 6.05 -15.63 -11.59
C ASP A 19 5.70 -14.68 -10.42
N THR A 20 4.93 -13.62 -10.69
CA THR A 20 4.58 -12.56 -9.73
C THR A 20 3.16 -12.75 -9.17
N LEU A 21 3.01 -12.58 -7.85
CA LEU A 21 1.70 -12.57 -7.18
C LEU A 21 1.04 -11.19 -7.25
N LEU A 22 -0.18 -11.11 -7.81
CA LEU A 22 -0.91 -9.87 -8.11
C LEU A 22 -2.07 -9.62 -7.12
N TYR A 23 -2.19 -8.40 -6.58
CA TYR A 23 -3.32 -7.93 -5.76
C TYR A 23 -4.03 -6.74 -6.41
N CYS A 24 -5.24 -6.94 -6.94
CA CYS A 24 -6.03 -5.85 -7.50
C CYS A 24 -6.80 -5.08 -6.41
N SER A 25 -6.36 -3.86 -6.08
CA SER A 25 -7.17 -2.91 -5.30
C SER A 25 -8.25 -2.25 -6.16
N LEU A 26 -9.23 -1.62 -5.52
CA LEU A 26 -10.28 -0.86 -6.21
C LEU A 26 -9.84 0.58 -6.54
N HIS A 27 -9.04 1.19 -5.66
CA HIS A 27 -8.54 2.55 -5.76
C HIS A 27 -7.00 2.58 -5.70
N ASP A 28 -6.40 3.63 -6.28
CA ASP A 28 -4.98 3.93 -6.12
C ASP A 28 -4.77 4.88 -4.94
N SER A 29 -4.19 4.37 -3.84
CA SER A 29 -3.88 5.16 -2.64
C SER A 29 -2.88 6.29 -2.87
N ALA A 30 -2.17 6.33 -3.99
CA ALA A 30 -1.33 7.48 -4.36
C ALA A 30 -2.12 8.65 -4.97
N ALA A 31 -3.36 8.43 -5.44
CA ALA A 31 -4.15 9.38 -6.22
C ALA A 31 -5.46 9.75 -5.50
N PRO A 32 -5.78 11.05 -5.33
CA PRO A 32 -7.03 11.45 -4.69
C PRO A 32 -8.24 11.10 -5.57
N CYS A 33 -9.14 10.26 -5.05
CA CYS A 33 -10.41 9.95 -5.69
C CYS A 33 -11.53 10.85 -5.12
N PRO A 34 -12.29 11.58 -5.95
CA PRO A 34 -13.47 12.32 -5.50
C PRO A 34 -14.51 11.44 -4.81
N THR A 35 -15.04 11.88 -3.68
CA THR A 35 -16.07 11.17 -2.91
C THR A 35 -17.48 11.46 -3.43
N GLY A 36 -18.47 10.65 -3.03
CA GLY A 36 -19.89 10.89 -3.35
C GLY A 36 -20.40 10.31 -4.67
N TYR A 37 -19.61 9.48 -5.36
CA TYR A 37 -19.97 8.83 -6.63
C TYR A 37 -20.19 7.30 -6.50
N THR A 38 -20.41 6.83 -5.27
CA THR A 38 -20.78 5.44 -4.98
C THR A 38 -22.30 5.37 -4.80
N THR A 39 -22.90 4.29 -5.32
CA THR A 39 -24.32 3.98 -5.18
C THR A 39 -24.50 2.51 -4.83
N ASN A 40 -25.72 2.14 -4.42
CA ASN A 40 -26.10 0.75 -4.19
C ASN A 40 -26.02 -0.21 -5.40
N LYS A 41 -25.61 0.29 -6.58
CA LYS A 41 -25.43 -0.48 -7.81
C LYS A 41 -24.01 -0.37 -8.39
N THR A 42 -23.29 0.70 -8.07
CA THR A 42 -22.06 1.10 -8.77
C THR A 42 -21.06 1.77 -7.84
N VAL A 43 -19.78 1.48 -8.07
CA VAL A 43 -18.66 2.25 -7.50
C VAL A 43 -17.95 2.95 -8.65
N SER A 44 -17.45 4.16 -8.41
CA SER A 44 -16.70 4.91 -9.40
C SER A 44 -15.20 4.82 -9.13
N VAL A 45 -14.40 4.63 -10.18
CA VAL A 45 -12.95 4.74 -10.14
C VAL A 45 -12.48 5.85 -11.09
N TRP A 46 -11.27 6.37 -10.89
CA TRP A 46 -10.70 7.41 -11.75
C TRP A 46 -9.38 6.92 -12.34
N GLY A 47 -9.20 7.15 -13.63
CA GLY A 47 -7.93 6.97 -14.34
C GLY A 47 -7.54 8.23 -15.10
N SER A 48 -6.47 8.16 -15.89
CA SER A 48 -6.04 9.24 -16.77
C SER A 48 -7.12 9.67 -17.78
N GLY A 49 -8.01 8.76 -18.18
CA GLY A 49 -9.18 9.02 -19.02
C GLY A 49 -10.40 9.61 -18.28
N GLY A 50 -10.31 9.87 -16.97
CA GLY A 50 -11.41 10.41 -16.15
C GLY A 50 -12.16 9.35 -15.33
N ARG A 51 -13.41 9.67 -14.96
CA ARG A 51 -14.29 8.83 -14.12
C ARG A 51 -14.80 7.64 -14.92
N ILE A 52 -14.74 6.45 -14.33
CA ILE A 52 -15.27 5.22 -14.88
C ILE A 52 -16.21 4.59 -13.85
N GLU A 53 -17.48 4.48 -14.20
CA GLU A 53 -18.47 3.81 -13.37
C GLU A 53 -18.39 2.29 -13.55
N LEU A 54 -18.31 1.56 -12.43
CA LEU A 54 -18.21 0.11 -12.36
C LEU A 54 -19.49 -0.46 -11.74
N THR A 55 -20.26 -1.19 -12.54
CA THR A 55 -21.22 -2.17 -12.03
C THR A 55 -20.48 -3.43 -11.58
N VAL A 56 -21.11 -4.23 -10.71
CA VAL A 56 -20.59 -5.57 -10.35
C VAL A 56 -20.29 -6.44 -11.59
N ALA A 57 -21.07 -6.31 -12.66
CA ALA A 57 -20.82 -7.07 -13.89
C ALA A 57 -19.54 -6.60 -14.61
N LYS A 58 -19.36 -5.27 -14.75
CA LYS A 58 -18.18 -4.67 -15.38
C LYS A 58 -16.90 -4.92 -14.55
N PHE A 59 -17.00 -4.81 -13.24
CA PHE A 59 -15.92 -5.16 -12.31
C PHE A 59 -15.49 -6.62 -12.47
N MET A 60 -16.42 -7.58 -12.41
CA MET A 60 -16.06 -9.00 -12.56
C MET A 60 -15.52 -9.34 -13.96
N ALA A 61 -15.95 -8.64 -15.01
CA ALA A 61 -15.39 -8.78 -16.35
C ALA A 61 -13.93 -8.31 -16.41
N LEU A 62 -13.63 -7.18 -15.76
CA LEU A 62 -12.27 -6.64 -15.67
C LEU A 62 -11.37 -7.52 -14.78
N GLN A 63 -11.86 -8.03 -13.64
CA GLN A 63 -11.10 -9.01 -12.83
C GLN A 63 -10.78 -10.29 -13.62
N LYS A 64 -11.68 -10.74 -14.51
CA LYS A 64 -11.45 -11.87 -15.41
C LYS A 64 -10.41 -11.58 -16.51
N ALA A 65 -10.26 -10.31 -16.91
CA ALA A 65 -9.23 -9.88 -17.87
C ALA A 65 -7.86 -9.73 -17.20
N VAL A 66 -7.81 -9.15 -15.99
CA VAL A 66 -6.60 -8.93 -15.19
C VAL A 66 -6.02 -10.25 -14.64
N GLN A 67 -6.87 -11.21 -14.29
CA GLN A 67 -6.51 -12.49 -13.67
C GLN A 67 -5.53 -12.36 -12.48
N PRO A 68 -5.88 -11.56 -11.45
CA PRO A 68 -5.03 -11.44 -10.27
C PRO A 68 -5.06 -12.72 -9.43
N ASP A 69 -4.05 -12.95 -8.59
CA ASP A 69 -4.14 -13.99 -7.55
C ASP A 69 -5.16 -13.58 -6.47
N TRP A 70 -5.13 -12.31 -6.06
CA TRP A 70 -6.00 -11.72 -5.03
C TRP A 70 -6.72 -10.46 -5.54
N TYR A 71 -7.97 -10.22 -5.16
CA TYR A 71 -8.62 -8.92 -5.39
C TYR A 71 -9.45 -8.40 -4.20
N GLN A 72 -9.54 -7.08 -4.10
CA GLN A 72 -10.44 -6.37 -3.20
C GLN A 72 -11.90 -6.57 -3.65
N SER A 73 -12.77 -7.11 -2.79
CA SER A 73 -14.21 -7.13 -3.10
C SER A 73 -14.75 -5.71 -3.27
N MET A 74 -15.59 -5.45 -4.29
CA MET A 74 -16.41 -4.23 -4.28
C MET A 74 -17.22 -4.18 -2.98
N ALA A 75 -17.00 -3.15 -2.18
CA ALA A 75 -17.88 -2.79 -1.09
C ALA A 75 -18.67 -1.53 -1.46
N ASP A 76 -19.92 -1.51 -1.02
CA ASP A 76 -20.65 -0.27 -0.83
C ASP A 76 -20.54 0.04 0.67
N GLY A 77 -20.03 1.21 1.03
CA GLY A 77 -19.95 1.66 2.41
C GLY A 77 -21.32 1.85 3.06
N GLU A 78 -22.40 1.91 2.27
CA GLU A 78 -23.70 2.41 2.73
C GLU A 78 -24.91 1.46 2.50
N THR A 79 -24.80 0.28 1.88
CA THR A 79 -25.96 -0.63 1.75
C THR A 79 -25.86 -2.03 2.36
N TRP A 80 -26.92 -2.34 3.13
CA TRP A 80 -27.11 -3.56 3.91
C TRP A 80 -28.46 -4.20 3.60
N GLN A 81 -28.50 -5.17 2.68
CA GLN A 81 -29.64 -6.10 2.54
C GLN A 81 -29.16 -7.53 2.25
N ASN A 82 -29.93 -8.51 2.73
CA ASN A 82 -29.57 -9.94 2.89
C ASN A 82 -29.37 -10.76 1.59
N ASN A 83 -29.01 -10.14 0.46
CA ASN A 83 -28.88 -10.81 -0.84
C ASN A 83 -27.64 -10.37 -1.65
N THR A 84 -26.45 -10.39 -1.04
CA THR A 84 -25.21 -10.45 -1.84
C THR A 84 -25.16 -11.81 -2.56
N SER A 85 -25.39 -11.82 -3.86
CA SER A 85 -25.53 -13.07 -4.62
C SER A 85 -24.21 -13.83 -4.73
N ARG A 86 -24.10 -15.03 -4.12
CA ARG A 86 -23.01 -16.03 -4.20
C ARG A 86 -22.57 -16.46 -5.63
N LYS A 87 -23.09 -15.84 -6.69
CA LYS A 87 -23.05 -16.37 -8.07
C LYS A 87 -21.95 -15.80 -8.97
N ARG A 88 -20.99 -15.03 -8.43
CA ARG A 88 -19.99 -14.29 -9.23
C ARG A 88 -18.60 -14.20 -8.59
N GLU A 89 -18.19 -15.21 -7.84
CA GLU A 89 -16.78 -15.38 -7.47
C GLU A 89 -16.03 -16.01 -8.66
N LEU A 90 -14.77 -15.63 -8.89
CA LEU A 90 -13.94 -16.22 -9.95
C LEU A 90 -13.33 -17.53 -9.45
N GLU A 91 -13.43 -18.60 -10.23
CA GLU A 91 -12.79 -19.87 -9.89
C GLU A 91 -11.26 -19.72 -9.87
N GLY A 92 -10.64 -20.12 -8.75
CA GLY A 92 -9.19 -20.09 -8.56
C GLY A 92 -8.58 -18.75 -8.13
N VAL A 93 -9.40 -17.71 -7.90
CA VAL A 93 -8.95 -16.38 -7.44
C VAL A 93 -9.48 -16.11 -6.04
N GLU A 94 -8.61 -15.68 -5.13
CA GLU A 94 -8.97 -15.44 -3.72
C GLU A 94 -9.44 -14.00 -3.48
N VAL A 95 -10.49 -13.84 -2.66
CA VAL A 95 -11.13 -12.54 -2.42
C VAL A 95 -10.73 -11.98 -1.05
N PHE A 96 -10.34 -10.71 -1.00
CA PHE A 96 -10.22 -9.95 0.24
C PHE A 96 -11.53 -9.23 0.53
N GLY A 97 -12.14 -9.54 1.68
CA GLY A 97 -13.37 -8.91 2.13
C GLY A 97 -13.10 -7.56 2.77
N VAL A 98 -13.74 -6.50 2.28
CA VAL A 98 -13.57 -5.14 2.82
C VAL A 98 -14.35 -4.96 4.13
N VAL A 99 -13.74 -4.27 5.09
CA VAL A 99 -14.31 -3.89 6.38
C VAL A 99 -14.49 -2.38 6.42
N GLU A 100 -15.70 -1.93 6.07
CA GLU A 100 -16.13 -0.53 6.14
C GLU A 100 -16.67 -0.13 7.53
N GLY A 101 -17.14 1.11 7.66
CA GLY A 101 -17.85 1.62 8.85
C GLY A 101 -17.54 3.08 9.22
N GLY A 102 -16.70 3.76 8.44
CA GLY A 102 -16.28 5.14 8.72
C GLY A 102 -15.63 5.28 10.10
N ASP A 103 -15.99 6.34 10.81
CA ASP A 103 -15.42 6.67 12.13
C ASP A 103 -16.25 6.07 13.29
N ILE A 104 -17.27 5.27 12.99
CA ILE A 104 -18.24 4.75 13.96
C ILE A 104 -17.78 3.37 14.47
N PRO A 105 -17.34 3.22 15.74
CA PRO A 105 -16.77 1.97 16.25
C PRO A 105 -17.73 0.77 16.16
N GLU A 106 -19.02 0.99 16.41
CA GLU A 106 -20.05 -0.05 16.39
C GLU A 106 -20.25 -0.61 14.98
N GLU A 107 -20.28 0.26 13.97
CA GLU A 107 -20.44 -0.12 12.56
C GLU A 107 -19.17 -0.80 12.02
N ARG A 108 -17.98 -0.33 12.42
CA ARG A 108 -16.71 -1.01 12.15
C ARG A 108 -16.68 -2.44 12.70
N VAL A 109 -17.07 -2.64 13.95
CA VAL A 109 -17.14 -3.97 14.60
C VAL A 109 -18.19 -4.86 13.94
N ARG A 110 -19.37 -4.32 13.61
CA ARG A 110 -20.42 -5.01 12.86
C ARG A 110 -19.93 -5.46 11.48
N SER A 111 -19.32 -4.55 10.72
CA SER A 111 -18.72 -4.80 9.41
C SER A 111 -17.68 -5.92 9.45
N ALA A 112 -16.77 -5.87 10.43
CA ALA A 112 -15.78 -6.92 10.66
C ALA A 112 -16.41 -8.30 10.91
N ARG A 113 -17.40 -8.37 11.82
CA ARG A 113 -18.11 -9.61 12.18
C ARG A 113 -18.89 -10.21 11.01
N GLU A 114 -19.58 -9.38 10.22
CA GLU A 114 -20.37 -9.88 9.08
C GLU A 114 -19.47 -10.30 7.90
N THR A 115 -18.37 -9.58 7.64
CA THR A 115 -17.38 -9.98 6.62
C THR A 115 -16.62 -11.25 7.05
N ALA A 116 -16.33 -11.45 8.34
CA ALA A 116 -15.69 -12.67 8.85
C ALA A 116 -16.51 -13.96 8.65
N LYS A 117 -17.84 -13.86 8.50
CA LYS A 117 -18.72 -15.01 8.17
C LYS A 117 -18.62 -15.46 6.70
N ARG A 118 -18.02 -14.64 5.83
CA ARG A 118 -17.87 -14.93 4.40
C ARG A 118 -16.60 -15.77 4.14
N PRO A 119 -16.57 -16.61 3.09
CA PRO A 119 -15.40 -17.43 2.74
C PRO A 119 -14.29 -16.61 2.04
N VAL A 120 -13.94 -15.45 2.60
CA VAL A 120 -12.85 -14.59 2.10
C VAL A 120 -11.48 -15.09 2.57
N ALA A 121 -10.44 -14.89 1.77
CA ALA A 121 -9.07 -15.30 2.12
C ALA A 121 -8.42 -14.37 3.16
N GLY A 122 -8.73 -13.08 3.07
CA GLY A 122 -8.20 -12.03 3.95
C GLY A 122 -9.20 -10.89 4.11
N PHE A 123 -8.79 -9.89 4.89
CA PHE A 123 -9.59 -8.71 5.17
C PHE A 123 -8.87 -7.44 4.70
N CYS A 124 -9.60 -6.58 4.00
CA CYS A 124 -9.13 -5.26 3.63
C CYS A 124 -9.73 -4.22 4.59
N LEU A 125 -8.89 -3.45 5.27
CA LEU A 125 -9.30 -2.38 6.15
C LEU A 125 -9.26 -1.07 5.34
N ASP A 126 -10.43 -0.58 4.94
CA ASP A 126 -10.60 0.56 4.03
C ASP A 126 -11.24 1.76 4.75
N GLY A 127 -11.18 2.95 4.16
CA GLY A 127 -11.68 4.19 4.78
C GLY A 127 -10.91 4.61 6.05
N LEU A 128 -9.67 4.14 6.23
CA LEU A 128 -8.80 4.40 7.39
C LEU A 128 -7.47 5.08 6.99
N GLN A 129 -7.40 5.69 5.81
CA GLN A 129 -6.20 6.28 5.23
C GLN A 129 -5.59 7.43 6.05
N THR A 130 -4.32 7.75 5.78
CA THR A 130 -3.64 8.93 6.36
C THR A 130 -4.40 10.21 5.99
N GLY A 131 -4.61 11.11 6.97
CA GLY A 131 -5.28 12.39 6.75
C GLY A 131 -6.82 12.38 6.72
N SER A 132 -7.50 11.22 6.62
CA SER A 132 -8.98 11.17 6.76
C SER A 132 -9.44 11.33 8.20
N MET A 133 -8.61 10.93 9.17
CA MET A 133 -8.90 10.96 10.60
C MET A 133 -7.62 11.05 11.44
N ASP A 134 -7.79 11.37 12.73
CA ASP A 134 -6.73 11.35 13.73
C ASP A 134 -6.06 9.96 13.87
N GLN A 135 -4.75 9.96 14.13
CA GLN A 135 -3.95 8.73 14.21
C GLN A 135 -4.29 7.87 15.44
N ALA A 136 -4.66 8.47 16.58
CA ALA A 136 -5.06 7.72 17.77
C ALA A 136 -6.45 7.09 17.57
N LEU A 137 -7.40 7.83 16.99
CA LEU A 137 -8.71 7.29 16.60
C LEU A 137 -8.56 6.14 15.59
N ARG A 138 -7.78 6.31 14.53
CA ARG A 138 -7.47 5.24 13.55
C ARG A 138 -6.95 3.99 14.25
N THR A 139 -5.97 4.15 15.13
CA THR A 139 -5.35 3.04 15.86
C THR A 139 -6.36 2.33 16.78
N GLN A 140 -7.26 3.08 17.42
CA GLN A 140 -8.36 2.54 18.23
C GLN A 140 -9.38 1.76 17.39
N LEU A 141 -9.79 2.29 16.24
CA LEU A 141 -10.73 1.63 15.32
C LEU A 141 -10.14 0.33 14.75
N ILE A 142 -8.88 0.34 14.31
CA ILE A 142 -8.17 -0.86 13.86
C ILE A 142 -8.11 -1.89 15.01
N ALA A 143 -7.72 -1.48 16.23
CA ALA A 143 -7.65 -2.36 17.39
C ALA A 143 -9.01 -2.93 17.85
N ALA A 144 -10.13 -2.28 17.50
CA ALA A 144 -11.48 -2.81 17.71
C ALA A 144 -11.82 -3.85 16.63
N VAL A 145 -11.55 -3.53 15.37
CA VAL A 145 -11.78 -4.42 14.22
C VAL A 145 -10.95 -5.70 14.29
N THR A 146 -9.64 -5.61 14.55
CA THR A 146 -8.73 -6.77 14.47
C THR A 146 -9.03 -7.86 15.51
N LYS A 147 -9.65 -7.51 16.64
CA LYS A 147 -10.14 -8.45 17.66
C LYS A 147 -11.32 -9.31 17.20
N GLU A 148 -12.07 -8.83 16.22
CA GLU A 148 -13.28 -9.48 15.68
C GLU A 148 -12.96 -10.32 14.43
N LEU A 149 -11.75 -10.20 13.89
CA LEU A 149 -11.29 -10.90 12.70
C LEU A 149 -10.48 -12.16 13.06
N PRO A 150 -10.70 -13.32 12.40
CA PRO A 150 -9.96 -14.56 12.66
C PRO A 150 -8.43 -14.41 12.55
N GLU A 151 -7.67 -14.90 13.53
CA GLU A 151 -6.21 -14.72 13.62
C GLU A 151 -5.45 -15.29 12.42
N GLU A 152 -5.94 -16.36 11.81
CA GLU A 152 -5.28 -17.11 10.73
C GLU A 152 -5.35 -16.45 9.34
N LYS A 153 -6.12 -15.36 9.17
CA LYS A 153 -6.29 -14.64 7.90
C LYS A 153 -5.56 -13.29 7.89
N PRO A 154 -4.91 -12.88 6.79
CA PRO A 154 -4.19 -11.62 6.73
C PRO A 154 -5.13 -10.39 6.77
N ARG A 155 -4.68 -9.32 7.43
CA ARG A 155 -5.29 -7.98 7.36
C ARG A 155 -4.42 -7.06 6.52
N LEU A 156 -4.96 -6.60 5.40
CA LEU A 156 -4.40 -5.53 4.57
C LEU A 156 -4.98 -4.19 5.02
N LEU A 157 -4.14 -3.16 5.18
CA LEU A 157 -4.58 -1.78 5.41
C LEU A 157 -4.21 -0.94 4.20
N GLN A 158 -5.20 -0.21 3.66
CA GLN A 158 -5.02 0.67 2.51
C GLN A 158 -4.80 2.12 2.93
N GLY A 159 -4.11 2.88 2.09
CA GLY A 159 -3.92 4.32 2.29
C GLY A 159 -3.09 4.71 3.51
N VAL A 160 -2.33 3.78 4.09
CA VAL A 160 -1.39 4.02 5.19
C VAL A 160 0.00 3.46 4.84
N GLY A 161 0.97 4.36 4.66
CA GLY A 161 2.35 4.00 4.27
C GLY A 161 3.46 4.78 4.98
N ARG A 162 3.13 5.71 5.89
CA ARG A 162 4.14 6.48 6.63
C ARG A 162 4.76 5.61 7.74
N PRO A 163 6.09 5.58 7.94
CA PRO A 163 6.74 4.63 8.86
C PRO A 163 6.21 4.63 10.31
N ASP A 164 5.83 5.78 10.85
CA ASP A 164 5.20 5.91 12.17
C ASP A 164 3.80 5.29 12.26
N GLU A 165 3.01 5.44 11.20
CA GLU A 165 1.66 4.91 11.10
C GLU A 165 1.69 3.40 10.88
N VAL A 166 2.57 2.90 10.01
CA VAL A 166 2.83 1.46 9.81
C VAL A 166 3.20 0.80 11.15
N LEU A 167 4.14 1.37 11.91
CA LEU A 167 4.52 0.86 13.23
C LEU A 167 3.33 0.78 14.20
N ALA A 168 2.49 1.81 14.27
CA ALA A 168 1.29 1.81 15.11
C ALA A 168 0.26 0.76 14.66
N CYS A 169 0.06 0.57 13.35
CA CYS A 169 -0.90 -0.38 12.81
C CYS A 169 -0.46 -1.84 12.98
N VAL A 170 0.84 -2.13 12.92
CA VAL A 170 1.41 -3.47 13.19
C VAL A 170 1.16 -3.91 14.63
N GLU A 171 1.30 -3.00 15.60
CA GLU A 171 1.06 -3.29 17.02
C GLU A 171 -0.39 -3.71 17.30
N VAL A 172 -1.35 -3.16 16.54
CA VAL A 172 -2.78 -3.49 16.65
C VAL A 172 -3.23 -4.61 15.69
N GLY A 173 -2.29 -5.29 15.03
CA GLY A 173 -2.54 -6.54 14.30
C GLY A 173 -2.83 -6.41 12.80
N VAL A 174 -2.26 -5.40 12.12
CA VAL A 174 -2.24 -5.32 10.65
C VAL A 174 -1.04 -6.08 10.09
N ASP A 175 -1.26 -6.84 9.01
CA ASP A 175 -0.25 -7.72 8.39
C ASP A 175 0.34 -7.14 7.09
N LEU A 176 -0.48 -6.55 6.22
CA LEU A 176 -0.08 -6.10 4.88
C LEU A 176 -0.32 -4.60 4.70
N PHE A 177 0.56 -3.95 3.93
CA PHE A 177 0.53 -2.51 3.67
C PHE A 177 0.90 -2.20 2.21
N GLU A 178 0.28 -1.19 1.64
CA GLU A 178 0.61 -0.64 0.33
C GLU A 178 1.91 0.20 0.41
N SER A 179 2.84 0.06 -0.55
CA SER A 179 4.09 0.85 -0.54
C SER A 179 4.04 2.07 -1.47
N PHE A 180 2.97 2.87 -1.38
CA PHE A 180 2.81 4.11 -2.14
C PHE A 180 3.63 5.28 -1.58
N PHE A 181 3.93 5.29 -0.27
CA PHE A 181 4.70 6.37 0.36
C PHE A 181 6.11 6.59 -0.26
N PRO A 182 6.93 5.54 -0.54
CA PRO A 182 8.18 5.67 -1.31
C PRO A 182 8.01 6.29 -2.71
N PHE A 183 6.88 6.06 -3.37
CA PHE A 183 6.55 6.70 -4.65
C PHE A 183 6.24 8.18 -4.44
N GLN A 184 5.37 8.54 -3.49
CA GLN A 184 5.09 9.94 -3.13
C GLN A 184 6.36 10.73 -2.76
N VAL A 185 7.30 10.12 -2.04
CA VAL A 185 8.63 10.69 -1.71
C VAL A 185 9.45 10.96 -2.97
N THR A 186 9.37 10.07 -3.96
CA THR A 186 10.08 10.20 -5.24
C THR A 186 9.52 11.33 -6.09
N GLU A 187 8.19 11.43 -6.23
CA GLU A 187 7.52 12.44 -7.05
C GLU A 187 7.84 13.88 -6.61
N ARG A 188 8.01 14.13 -5.31
CA ARG A 188 8.44 15.44 -4.79
C ARG A 188 9.95 15.71 -4.94
N GLY A 189 10.74 14.72 -5.37
CA GLY A 189 12.19 14.81 -5.54
C GLY A 189 12.98 14.60 -4.25
N CYS A 190 12.43 13.83 -3.32
CA CYS A 190 13.04 13.53 -2.02
C CYS A 190 13.59 12.10 -1.96
N ALA A 191 14.49 11.86 -1.02
CA ALA A 191 15.03 10.54 -0.70
C ALA A 191 14.73 10.16 0.76
N LEU A 192 14.20 8.96 0.99
CA LEU A 192 14.04 8.40 2.34
C LEU A 192 15.41 8.27 3.02
N CYS A 193 15.50 8.74 4.26
CA CYS A 193 16.76 8.75 5.01
C CYS A 193 16.65 8.31 6.47
N PHE A 194 15.44 8.05 6.96
CA PHE A 194 15.19 7.68 8.34
C PHE A 194 15.92 6.41 8.78
N SER A 195 16.41 6.42 10.01
CA SER A 195 17.12 5.28 10.60
C SER A 195 16.18 4.15 11.05
N PHE A 196 16.35 2.93 10.52
CA PHE A 196 15.70 1.72 11.03
C PHE A 196 16.66 0.62 11.54
N ASN A 197 17.98 0.82 11.39
CA ASN A 197 18.98 -0.14 11.87
C ASN A 197 18.95 -0.26 13.40
N ILE A 198 18.47 -1.41 13.87
CA ILE A 198 18.64 -1.92 15.23
C ILE A 198 19.87 -2.82 15.25
N SER A 199 20.84 -2.58 16.14
CA SER A 199 22.04 -3.42 16.21
C SER A 199 21.67 -4.80 16.74
N LEU A 200 21.75 -5.82 15.88
CA LEU A 200 21.39 -7.21 16.14
C LEU A 200 22.61 -8.12 16.15
N ASP A 201 23.55 -7.84 17.07
CA ASP A 201 24.79 -8.59 17.28
C ASP A 201 25.81 -8.45 16.11
N PRO A 202 27.07 -8.03 16.33
CA PRO A 202 28.03 -7.82 15.24
C PRO A 202 28.25 -9.04 14.31
N GLU A 203 27.97 -10.26 14.74
CA GLU A 203 28.14 -11.47 13.91
C GLU A 203 27.06 -11.66 12.82
N ARG A 204 25.88 -11.03 12.94
CA ARG A 204 24.75 -11.24 11.99
C ARG A 204 24.62 -10.19 10.88
N ALA A 205 25.35 -9.09 10.96
CA ALA A 205 25.18 -7.93 10.08
C ALA A 205 25.49 -8.20 8.58
N VAL A 206 26.11 -9.33 8.25
CA VAL A 206 26.57 -9.67 6.88
C VAL A 206 25.45 -10.22 5.98
N THR A 207 24.31 -10.65 6.53
CA THR A 207 23.35 -11.54 5.81
C THR A 207 22.05 -10.88 5.33
N VAL A 208 21.95 -9.55 5.32
CA VAL A 208 20.66 -8.85 5.14
C VAL A 208 20.21 -8.66 3.67
N PHE A 209 20.99 -9.14 2.68
CA PHE A 209 20.75 -8.82 1.26
C PHE A 209 20.01 -9.86 0.40
N THR A 210 19.54 -10.99 0.95
CA THR A 210 18.97 -12.10 0.15
C THR A 210 17.61 -12.66 0.61
N SER A 211 16.95 -12.05 1.60
CA SER A 211 15.68 -12.56 2.16
C SER A 211 14.44 -12.02 1.45
N ILE A 212 14.19 -12.50 0.22
CA ILE A 212 12.89 -12.34 -0.46
C ILE A 212 11.82 -13.19 0.25
N VAL A 213 10.62 -12.65 0.49
CA VAL A 213 9.58 -13.36 1.24
C VAL A 213 8.87 -14.39 0.35
N SER A 214 9.09 -15.68 0.65
CA SER A 214 8.35 -16.82 0.08
C SER A 214 7.01 -17.00 0.83
N VAL A 215 5.90 -16.67 0.18
CA VAL A 215 4.52 -16.92 0.68
C VAL A 215 4.05 -18.25 0.13
N ARG A 216 3.98 -19.28 0.99
CA ARG A 216 3.37 -20.57 0.63
C ARG A 216 1.85 -20.46 0.69
N SER A 217 1.21 -20.27 -0.47
CA SER A 217 -0.18 -20.72 -0.63
C SER A 217 -0.22 -22.25 -0.55
N LYS A 218 -1.28 -22.81 0.04
CA LYS A 218 -1.56 -24.25 0.00
C LYS A 218 -2.67 -24.51 -1.00
N SER A 219 -2.33 -24.62 -2.29
CA SER A 219 -3.11 -25.46 -3.19
C SER A 219 -2.93 -26.93 -2.78
N TYR A 220 -3.99 -27.72 -2.89
CA TYR A 220 -3.91 -29.16 -2.64
C TYR A 220 -3.19 -29.82 -3.82
N GLY A 221 -1.90 -30.13 -3.65
CA GLY A 221 -1.05 -30.73 -4.68
C GLY A 221 -0.10 -29.74 -5.33
N GLN A 222 1.17 -30.16 -5.42
CA GLN A 222 2.34 -29.44 -5.94
C GLN A 222 2.75 -28.15 -5.20
N SER A 223 4.06 -28.03 -4.97
CA SER A 223 4.68 -26.99 -4.16
C SER A 223 5.64 -26.17 -5.01
N ASP A 224 5.09 -25.18 -5.73
CA ASP A 224 5.89 -24.21 -6.48
C ASP A 224 6.15 -22.96 -5.64
N GLU A 225 7.40 -22.52 -5.60
CA GLU A 225 7.86 -21.41 -4.76
C GLU A 225 7.69 -20.07 -5.49
N LYS A 226 6.48 -19.50 -5.41
CA LYS A 226 6.15 -18.21 -6.05
C LYS A 226 6.70 -17.00 -5.28
N ARG A 227 7.10 -15.97 -6.01
CA ARG A 227 7.68 -14.74 -5.48
C ARG A 227 6.59 -13.70 -5.22
N PHE A 228 6.43 -13.29 -3.96
CA PHE A 228 5.51 -12.20 -3.63
C PHE A 228 6.11 -10.84 -4.00
N VAL A 229 5.57 -10.21 -5.05
CA VAL A 229 5.76 -8.79 -5.40
C VAL A 229 4.36 -8.26 -5.64
N GLY A 230 3.66 -7.86 -4.58
CA GLY A 230 2.23 -7.55 -4.66
C GLY A 230 1.98 -6.38 -5.59
N VAL A 231 1.55 -6.63 -6.82
CA VAL A 231 1.34 -5.57 -7.81
C VAL A 231 0.01 -4.87 -7.57
N ASN A 232 -0.04 -3.54 -7.75
CA ASN A 232 -1.30 -2.84 -8.06
C ASN A 232 -1.47 -2.74 -9.59
N THR A 233 -2.37 -3.55 -10.16
CA THR A 233 -2.76 -3.46 -11.58
C THR A 233 -4.05 -2.66 -11.67
N LEU A 234 -3.96 -1.50 -12.31
CA LEU A 234 -5.11 -0.64 -12.56
C LEU A 234 -6.16 -1.36 -13.42
N MET A 235 -7.43 -1.33 -13.00
CA MET A 235 -8.52 -1.57 -13.95
C MET A 235 -8.51 -0.54 -15.09
N SER A 236 -8.10 0.70 -14.82
CA SER A 236 -8.15 1.78 -15.80
C SER A 236 -7.22 1.60 -17.00
N THR A 237 -6.13 0.83 -16.89
CA THR A 237 -5.29 0.49 -18.05
C THR A 237 -5.97 -0.47 -19.01
N TYR A 238 -6.75 -1.44 -18.52
CA TYR A 238 -7.55 -2.34 -19.38
C TYR A 238 -8.72 -1.63 -20.06
N LEU A 239 -9.24 -0.56 -19.46
CA LEU A 239 -10.36 0.19 -20.00
C LEU A 239 -10.01 1.07 -21.22
N LEU A 240 -8.72 1.24 -21.52
CA LEU A 240 -8.26 1.86 -22.77
C LEU A 240 -8.37 0.93 -24.00
N GLU A 241 -8.45 -0.39 -23.81
CA GLU A 241 -8.56 -1.37 -24.90
C GLU A 241 -10.01 -1.83 -25.18
N LEU A 242 -10.96 -1.45 -24.32
CA LEU A 242 -12.33 -1.99 -24.36
C LEU A 242 -13.42 -1.00 -24.81
N ASN A 243 -13.11 0.30 -24.95
CA ASN A 243 -14.09 1.34 -25.29
C ASN A 243 -13.60 2.32 -26.37
N GLU A 244 -13.89 2.05 -27.65
CA GLU A 244 -13.97 3.13 -28.66
C GLU A 244 -15.33 3.85 -28.67
N ASP A 245 -16.37 3.20 -28.12
CA ASP A 245 -17.74 3.72 -28.03
C ASP A 245 -18.13 4.14 -26.59
N GLU A 246 -19.11 5.05 -26.51
CA GLU A 246 -19.71 5.64 -25.29
C GLU A 246 -18.80 6.63 -24.52
N ARG A 247 -18.65 7.84 -25.10
CA ARG A 247 -18.28 9.07 -24.38
C ARG A 247 -19.54 9.86 -23.98
N ASP A 248 -20.06 9.61 -22.78
CA ASP A 248 -21.14 10.41 -22.23
C ASP A 248 -20.64 11.77 -21.68
N THR A 249 -21.34 12.84 -22.06
CA THR A 249 -21.02 14.22 -21.66
C THR A 249 -21.44 14.49 -20.22
N ALA A 250 -20.49 14.81 -19.35
CA ALA A 250 -20.77 15.14 -17.96
C ALA A 250 -21.55 16.47 -17.83
N GLY A 251 -22.71 16.42 -17.17
CA GLY A 251 -23.44 17.61 -16.74
C GLY A 251 -22.91 18.16 -15.41
N GLU A 252 -22.84 19.48 -15.29
CA GLU A 252 -22.44 20.17 -14.06
C GLU A 252 -23.54 20.08 -12.98
N THR A 253 -23.21 19.71 -11.74
CA THR A 253 -23.77 20.39 -10.56
C THR A 253 -23.08 20.04 -9.23
N GLN A 254 -22.97 21.08 -8.38
CA GLN A 254 -22.89 21.08 -6.92
C GLN A 254 -21.78 20.29 -6.20
N HIS A 255 -20.67 21.01 -6.03
CA HIS A 255 -19.53 20.75 -5.15
C HIS A 255 -19.93 20.75 -3.67
N ASN A 256 -19.57 19.70 -2.92
CA ASN A 256 -19.74 19.59 -1.47
C ASN A 256 -18.52 18.89 -0.85
N GLY A 257 -17.85 19.57 0.08
CA GLY A 257 -16.85 19.00 0.99
C GLY A 257 -15.46 18.75 0.40
N ASP A 258 -14.59 19.77 0.46
CA ASP A 258 -13.15 19.56 0.34
C ASP A 258 -12.66 18.65 1.48
N VAL A 259 -12.23 17.44 1.12
CA VAL A 259 -11.44 16.58 2.02
C VAL A 259 -10.03 17.16 2.09
N SER A 260 -9.48 17.27 3.30
CA SER A 260 -8.14 17.84 3.55
C SER A 260 -7.02 17.04 2.87
N LEU A 261 -6.70 17.41 1.63
CA LEU A 261 -5.67 16.83 0.76
C LEU A 261 -4.21 17.07 1.23
N ASP A 262 -4.01 17.80 2.33
CA ASP A 262 -2.74 18.46 2.64
C ASP A 262 -1.72 17.59 3.41
N ASP A 263 -2.13 16.54 4.16
CA ASP A 263 -1.18 15.83 5.06
C ASP A 263 -0.28 14.79 4.36
N GLN A 264 -0.77 14.10 3.32
CA GLN A 264 -0.01 13.03 2.65
C GLN A 264 1.06 13.54 1.66
N THR A 265 0.82 14.71 1.06
CA THR A 265 1.66 15.27 -0.01
C THR A 265 2.88 16.02 0.53
N ARG A 266 2.84 16.44 1.80
CA ARG A 266 3.87 17.22 2.47
C ARG A 266 5.12 16.40 2.77
N MET A 267 6.28 17.07 2.69
CA MET A 267 7.56 16.50 3.10
C MET A 267 7.54 16.22 4.61
N THR A 268 8.00 15.03 4.97
CA THR A 268 8.04 14.51 6.35
C THR A 268 9.44 14.62 6.95
N SER A 269 9.60 14.30 8.24
CA SER A 269 10.92 14.16 8.87
C SER A 269 11.69 12.90 8.45
N PHE A 270 11.13 12.04 7.57
CA PHE A 270 11.71 10.76 7.20
C PHE A 270 12.57 10.82 5.92
N GLU A 271 12.68 11.98 5.31
CA GLU A 271 13.21 12.19 3.97
C GLU A 271 14.06 13.46 3.85
N MET A 272 14.93 13.49 2.85
CA MET A 272 15.73 14.66 2.48
C MET A 272 15.29 15.22 1.13
N ASN A 273 15.07 16.54 1.06
CA ASN A 273 14.83 17.25 -0.19
C ASN A 273 16.15 17.49 -0.93
N LEU A 274 16.44 16.69 -1.94
CA LEU A 274 17.69 16.81 -2.71
C LEU A 274 17.73 18.06 -3.60
N LYS A 275 16.62 18.82 -3.75
CA LYS A 275 16.63 20.15 -4.39
C LYS A 275 17.25 21.24 -3.50
N ASP A 276 17.44 20.98 -2.19
CA ASP A 276 18.09 21.95 -1.29
C ASP A 276 19.54 22.20 -1.71
N LYS A 277 19.95 23.48 -1.79
CA LYS A 277 21.33 23.89 -2.15
C LYS A 277 22.42 23.28 -1.26
N ARG A 278 22.10 22.86 -0.03
CA ARG A 278 23.04 22.18 0.88
C ARG A 278 23.60 20.87 0.33
N TYR A 279 22.92 20.26 -0.65
CA TYR A 279 23.36 19.01 -1.28
C TYR A 279 24.21 19.20 -2.54
N HIS A 280 24.38 20.44 -3.02
CA HIS A 280 25.15 20.77 -4.23
C HIS A 280 26.57 20.16 -4.23
N ASP A 281 27.28 20.27 -3.09
CA ASP A 281 28.63 19.73 -2.90
C ASP A 281 28.66 18.61 -1.83
N ASP A 282 27.54 17.91 -1.61
CA ASP A 282 27.48 16.77 -0.69
C ASP A 282 27.83 15.46 -1.45
N PHE A 283 29.11 15.10 -1.42
CA PHE A 283 29.64 13.92 -2.11
C PHE A 283 29.42 12.58 -1.38
N ARG A 284 28.55 12.54 -0.36
CA ARG A 284 28.12 11.30 0.32
C ARG A 284 27.02 10.57 -0.46
N PRO A 285 26.84 9.25 -0.27
CA PRO A 285 25.64 8.54 -0.72
C PRO A 285 24.37 9.10 -0.05
N LEU A 286 23.19 8.78 -0.57
CA LEU A 286 21.91 9.21 0.05
C LEU A 286 21.83 8.72 1.50
N VAL A 287 22.08 7.42 1.71
CA VAL A 287 22.14 6.79 3.04
C VAL A 287 23.39 5.93 3.14
N GLU A 288 24.20 6.19 4.17
CA GLU A 288 25.42 5.42 4.45
C GLU A 288 25.10 3.93 4.71
N GLY A 289 25.86 3.05 4.08
CA GLY A 289 25.65 1.59 4.17
C GLY A 289 24.44 1.05 3.40
N CYS A 290 23.65 1.89 2.71
CA CYS A 290 22.56 1.41 1.87
C CYS A 290 23.11 0.72 0.61
N GLY A 291 22.76 -0.56 0.42
CA GLY A 291 23.26 -1.36 -0.71
C GLY A 291 22.44 -1.26 -2.00
N CYS A 292 21.56 -0.28 -2.16
CA CYS A 292 20.83 -0.04 -3.41
C CYS A 292 21.79 0.45 -4.53
N TYR A 293 21.37 0.35 -5.80
CA TYR A 293 22.21 0.81 -6.92
C TYR A 293 22.55 2.30 -6.84
N CYS A 294 21.59 3.14 -6.41
CA CYS A 294 21.81 4.58 -6.26
C CYS A 294 22.92 4.90 -5.25
N CYS A 295 22.82 4.42 -4.01
CA CYS A 295 23.82 4.67 -2.96
C CYS A 295 25.19 4.02 -3.24
N LYS A 296 25.25 2.97 -4.06
CA LYS A 296 26.53 2.33 -4.45
C LYS A 296 27.30 3.08 -5.52
N ASN A 297 26.63 3.84 -6.39
CA ASN A 297 27.25 4.42 -7.60
C ASN A 297 27.14 5.95 -7.68
N HIS A 298 26.28 6.57 -6.86
CA HIS A 298 25.93 7.98 -6.97
C HIS A 298 25.92 8.70 -5.61
N GLN A 299 26.09 10.01 -5.67
CA GLN A 299 26.24 10.91 -4.52
C GLN A 299 25.08 11.91 -4.49
N ARG A 300 24.81 12.51 -3.32
CA ARG A 300 23.75 13.52 -3.17
C ARG A 300 23.95 14.71 -4.11
N ALA A 301 25.18 15.17 -4.31
CA ALA A 301 25.56 16.18 -5.30
C ALA A 301 25.12 15.83 -6.73
N TYR A 302 25.25 14.57 -7.15
CA TYR A 302 24.83 14.13 -8.47
C TYR A 302 23.29 14.11 -8.61
N LEU A 303 22.58 13.62 -7.59
CA LEU A 303 21.11 13.66 -7.59
C LEU A 303 20.57 15.10 -7.51
N HIS A 304 21.21 15.98 -6.73
CA HIS A 304 20.91 17.41 -6.69
C HIS A 304 21.05 18.02 -8.09
N HIS A 305 22.18 17.76 -8.77
CA HIS A 305 22.40 18.21 -10.13
C HIS A 305 21.28 17.74 -11.07
N LEU A 306 21.01 16.43 -11.14
CA LEU A 306 19.95 15.88 -12.00
C LEU A 306 18.57 16.49 -11.72
N LEU A 307 18.21 16.71 -10.46
CA LEU A 307 16.93 17.34 -10.08
C LEU A 307 16.87 18.81 -10.48
N VAL A 308 17.97 19.56 -10.36
CA VAL A 308 18.03 20.99 -10.73
C VAL A 308 18.08 21.18 -12.25
N THR A 309 18.66 20.22 -12.99
CA THR A 309 18.64 20.22 -14.47
C THR A 309 17.39 19.58 -15.08
N ASN A 310 16.44 19.12 -14.26
CA ASN A 310 15.21 18.41 -14.67
C ASN A 310 15.45 17.12 -15.49
N GLU A 311 16.50 16.38 -15.15
CA GLU A 311 16.82 15.09 -15.79
C GLU A 311 15.97 13.94 -15.22
N LEU A 312 15.27 13.21 -16.11
CA LEU A 312 14.37 12.11 -15.72
C LEU A 312 15.07 10.97 -14.96
N LEU A 313 16.40 10.82 -15.15
CA LEU A 313 17.21 9.86 -14.41
C LEU A 313 17.15 10.08 -12.88
N ALA A 314 16.91 11.30 -12.41
CA ALA A 314 16.72 11.58 -11.00
C ALA A 314 15.58 10.74 -10.39
N GLY A 315 14.42 10.71 -11.06
CA GLY A 315 13.25 9.94 -10.62
C GLY A 315 13.56 8.44 -10.56
N VAL A 316 14.21 7.89 -11.60
CA VAL A 316 14.60 6.47 -11.64
C VAL A 316 15.53 6.10 -10.48
N LEU A 317 16.56 6.89 -10.22
CA LEU A 317 17.51 6.66 -9.13
C LEU A 317 16.88 6.83 -7.74
N LEU A 318 15.93 7.77 -7.60
CA LEU A 318 15.15 7.96 -6.38
C LEU A 318 14.19 6.79 -6.15
N THR A 319 13.45 6.30 -7.15
CA THR A 319 12.58 5.11 -7.02
C THR A 319 13.38 3.90 -6.56
N ILE A 320 14.55 3.65 -7.17
CA ILE A 320 15.44 2.55 -6.79
C ILE A 320 15.87 2.66 -5.32
N HIS A 321 16.22 3.87 -4.86
CA HIS A 321 16.61 4.10 -3.46
C HIS A 321 15.43 3.98 -2.50
N ASN A 322 14.34 4.70 -2.76
CA ASN A 322 13.18 4.81 -1.87
C ASN A 322 12.50 3.45 -1.69
N THR A 323 12.30 2.68 -2.75
CA THR A 323 11.76 1.31 -2.68
C THR A 323 12.68 0.38 -1.89
N ALA A 324 14.00 0.41 -2.14
CA ALA A 324 14.96 -0.42 -1.42
C ALA A 324 15.06 -0.06 0.07
N HIS A 325 15.04 1.24 0.42
CA HIS A 325 15.07 1.74 1.80
C HIS A 325 13.82 1.31 2.56
N TYR A 326 12.65 1.40 1.94
CA TYR A 326 11.37 0.99 2.53
C TYR A 326 11.24 -0.54 2.68
N GLN A 327 11.73 -1.32 1.71
CA GLN A 327 11.89 -2.78 1.84
C GLN A 327 12.85 -3.16 2.98
N GLY A 328 13.93 -2.39 3.17
CA GLY A 328 14.85 -2.52 4.30
C GLY A 328 14.16 -2.28 5.63
N PHE A 329 13.37 -1.21 5.74
CA PHE A 329 12.52 -0.93 6.91
C PHE A 329 11.56 -2.09 7.22
N PHE A 330 10.83 -2.62 6.23
CA PHE A 330 9.94 -3.76 6.43
C PHE A 330 10.69 -5.06 6.82
N SER A 331 11.96 -5.19 6.45
CA SER A 331 12.80 -6.32 6.85
C SER A 331 13.23 -6.19 8.32
N ALA A 332 13.74 -5.02 8.72
CA ALA A 332 14.02 -4.70 10.13
C ALA A 332 12.76 -4.79 11.02
N LEU A 333 11.58 -4.44 10.48
CA LEU A 333 10.29 -4.58 11.14
C LEU A 333 9.94 -6.05 11.44
N ARG A 334 10.07 -6.94 10.46
CA ARG A 334 9.87 -8.39 10.67
C ARG A 334 10.86 -8.95 11.71
N GLU A 335 12.12 -8.54 11.66
CA GLU A 335 13.14 -8.95 12.65
C GLU A 335 12.83 -8.40 14.05
N ALA A 336 12.37 -7.17 14.15
CA ALA A 336 11.97 -6.56 15.42
C ALA A 336 10.73 -7.23 16.03
N VAL A 337 9.73 -7.59 15.23
CA VAL A 337 8.56 -8.35 15.69
C VAL A 337 8.96 -9.77 16.11
N ALA A 338 9.78 -10.47 15.34
CA ALA A 338 10.25 -11.82 15.67
C ALA A 338 11.17 -11.88 16.91
N GLY A 339 11.87 -10.79 17.20
CA GLY A 339 12.81 -10.67 18.32
C GLY A 339 12.30 -9.94 19.56
N ASP A 340 11.00 -9.57 19.60
CA ASP A 340 10.37 -8.75 20.66
C ASP A 340 11.08 -7.41 20.92
N LYS A 341 11.43 -6.71 19.83
CA LYS A 341 12.22 -5.45 19.81
C LYS A 341 11.49 -4.31 19.10
N LEU A 342 10.18 -4.41 18.91
CA LEU A 342 9.39 -3.41 18.17
C LEU A 342 9.51 -2.00 18.79
N ASP A 343 9.51 -1.88 20.12
CA ASP A 343 9.75 -0.62 20.84
C ASP A 343 11.14 -0.01 20.60
N ILE A 344 12.15 -0.83 20.31
CA ILE A 344 13.50 -0.35 19.99
C ILE A 344 13.50 0.20 18.56
N LEU A 345 12.91 -0.52 17.61
CA LEU A 345 12.76 -0.06 16.23
C LEU A 345 11.92 1.23 16.16
N ARG A 346 10.79 1.28 16.87
CA ARG A 346 9.93 2.47 16.95
C ARG A 346 10.70 3.67 17.48
N ARG A 347 11.40 3.53 18.62
CA ARG A 347 12.24 4.61 19.14
C ARG A 347 13.37 4.99 18.19
N ARG A 348 13.90 4.07 17.39
CA ARG A 348 14.94 4.35 16.39
C ARG A 348 14.41 5.19 15.22
N VAL A 349 13.26 4.80 14.66
CA VAL A 349 12.57 5.46 13.53
C VAL A 349 12.02 6.83 13.94
N LEU A 350 11.47 6.96 15.15
CA LEU A 350 10.88 8.22 15.63
C LEU A 350 11.88 9.20 16.28
N ARG A 351 13.15 8.80 16.48
CA ARG A 351 14.18 9.63 17.16
C ARG A 351 14.42 10.97 16.47
N GLU A 352 14.19 11.01 15.16
CA GLU A 352 14.43 12.17 14.29
C GLU A 352 13.27 13.19 14.32
N ARG A 353 12.25 13.02 15.19
CA ARG A 353 11.16 14.01 15.43
C ARG A 353 11.40 14.97 16.61
N LYS A 354 12.62 15.09 17.13
CA LYS A 354 12.96 16.06 18.18
C LYS A 354 13.69 17.27 17.59
N GLU A 355 12.92 18.17 16.99
CA GLU A 355 13.23 19.59 16.83
C GLU A 355 12.08 20.42 17.41
#